data_AF-A0ABD0PHU2-F1
#
_entry.id   AF-A0ABD0PHU2-F1
#
_cell.length_a   1.000
_cell.length_b   1.000
_cell.length_c   1.000
_cell.angle_alpha   90.00
_cell.angle_beta   90.00
_cell.angle_gamma   90.00
#
_symmetry.space_group_name_H-M   'P 1'
#
loop_
_entity.id
_entity.type
_entity.pdbx_description
1 polymer ?
#
loop_
_entity_poly.entity_id
_entity_poly.type
_entity_poly.pdbx_seq_one_letter_code
_entity_poly.pdbx_strand_id
1 'polypeptide(L)'
;VHPNSIHICAVVVEYKTKTGRVNKGVATNWLKNKMPTDNGHKATVPMYIRKSQFRLPFKSTNPVIMVGPGTGIAPFMGFIQERRWLKEQ
;
A
#
# COMPACT_ATOMS: atom_id res chain seq x y z
N VAL A 1 12.57 -0.98 8.08
CA VAL A 1 11.61 0.15 8.14
C VAL A 1 11.98 1.17 7.07
N HIS A 2 11.03 1.90 6.49
CA HIS A 2 11.28 2.81 5.37
C HIS A 2 10.82 4.24 5.69
N PRO A 3 11.68 5.10 6.29
CA PRO A 3 11.28 6.46 6.66
C PRO A 3 11.06 7.39 5.45
N ASN A 4 11.72 7.10 4.32
CA ASN A 4 11.74 7.97 3.14
C ASN A 4 10.98 7.36 1.95
N SER A 5 10.23 6.27 2.16
CA SER A 5 9.48 5.58 1.12
C SER A 5 8.10 5.18 1.65
N ILE A 6 7.07 5.37 0.83
CA ILE A 6 5.68 5.02 1.15
C ILE A 6 5.24 3.95 0.17
N HIS A 7 4.80 2.81 0.70
CA HIS A 7 4.43 1.66 -0.09
C HIS A 7 2.90 1.55 -0.17
N ILE A 8 2.40 1.09 -1.31
CA ILE A 8 0.97 0.89 -1.57
C ILE A 8 0.76 -0.55 -2.03
N CYS A 9 -0.27 -1.21 -1.52
CA CYS A 9 -0.80 -2.46 -2.06
C CYS A 9 -2.23 -2.19 -2.52
N ALA A 10 -2.47 -2.34 -3.83
CA ALA A 10 -3.77 -2.08 -4.45
C ALA A 10 -4.04 -3.12 -5.53
N VAL A 11 -5.32 -3.42 -5.73
CA VAL A 11 -5.79 -4.27 -6.85
C VAL A 11 -6.20 -3.36 -8.02
N VAL A 12 -5.80 -3.72 -9.23
CA VAL A 12 -6.24 -3.01 -10.44
C VAL A 12 -7.72 -3.28 -10.65
N VAL A 13 -8.50 -2.20 -10.80
CA VAL A 13 -9.93 -2.31 -11.03
C VAL A 13 -10.17 -2.26 -12.53
N GLU A 14 -10.63 -3.38 -13.08
CA GLU A 14 -11.03 -3.51 -14.48
C GLU A 14 -12.17 -4.54 -14.55
N TYR A 15 -13.30 -4.18 -15.16
CA TYR A 15 -14.45 -5.08 -15.26
C TYR A 15 -15.29 -4.76 -16.49
N LYS A 16 -15.99 -5.78 -17.00
CA LYS A 16 -16.94 -5.63 -18.12
C LYS A 16 -18.31 -5.25 -17.57
N THR A 17 -18.90 -4.19 -18.13
CA THR A 17 -20.25 -3.74 -17.77
C THR A 17 -21.31 -4.58 -18.48
N LYS A 18 -22.56 -4.49 -17.99
CA LYS A 18 -23.72 -5.11 -18.65
C LYS A 18 -23.96 -4.58 -20.08
N THR A 19 -23.45 -3.39 -20.41
CA THR A 19 -23.54 -2.80 -21.76
C THR A 19 -22.39 -3.24 -22.67
N GLY A 20 -21.55 -4.19 -22.23
CA GLY A 20 -20.44 -4.74 -23.00
C GLY A 20 -19.16 -3.92 -22.98
N ARG A 21 -19.16 -2.73 -22.35
CA ARG A 21 -17.99 -1.85 -22.22
C ARG A 21 -17.04 -2.34 -21.13
N VAL A 22 -15.76 -2.04 -21.22
CA VAL A 22 -14.78 -2.31 -20.16
C VAL A 22 -14.55 -1.03 -19.35
N ASN A 23 -14.93 -1.06 -18.08
CA ASN A 23 -14.68 0.04 -17.15
C ASN A 23 -13.35 -0.19 -16.44
N LYS A 24 -12.57 0.88 -16.33
CA LYS A 24 -11.26 0.91 -15.66
C LYS A 24 -11.30 1.89 -14.50
N GLY A 25 -10.88 1.45 -13.32
CA GLY A 25 -10.73 2.32 -12.16
C GLY A 25 -9.63 3.35 -12.41
N VAL A 26 -9.96 4.63 -12.19
CA VAL A 26 -9.09 5.76 -12.56
C VAL A 26 -7.73 5.67 -11.86
N ALA A 27 -7.71 5.68 -10.54
CA ALA A 27 -6.46 5.72 -9.76
C ALA A 27 -5.59 4.47 -9.95
N THR A 28 -6.20 3.28 -9.95
CA THR A 28 -5.44 2.01 -10.00
C THR A 28 -4.87 1.74 -11.39
N ASN A 29 -5.58 2.09 -12.47
CA ASN A 29 -5.00 2.01 -13.82
C ASN A 29 -3.99 3.13 -14.07
N TRP A 30 -4.21 4.34 -13.53
CA TRP A 30 -3.22 5.41 -13.60
C TRP A 30 -1.92 5.02 -12.89
N LEU A 31 -2.00 4.45 -11.67
CA LEU A 31 -0.84 3.92 -10.95
C LEU A 31 -0.19 2.74 -11.65
N LYS A 32 -0.97 1.80 -12.21
CA LYS A 32 -0.46 0.68 -13.01
C LYS A 32 0.44 1.15 -14.16
N ASN A 33 0.09 2.29 -14.77
CA ASN A 33 0.82 2.85 -15.91
C ASN A 33 1.98 3.79 -15.50
N LYS A 34 2.20 4.04 -14.20
CA LYS A 34 3.33 4.83 -13.69
C LYS A 34 4.58 3.97 -13.61
N MET A 35 5.29 3.86 -14.73
CA MET A 35 6.54 3.11 -14.80
C MET A 35 7.73 4.00 -14.43
N PRO A 36 8.56 3.62 -13.44
CA PRO A 36 9.84 4.27 -13.21
C PRO A 36 10.71 4.07 -14.45
N THR A 37 11.08 5.15 -15.14
CA THR A 37 11.99 5.10 -16.27
C THR A 37 13.27 5.85 -15.93
N ASP A 38 14.41 5.33 -16.40
CA ASP A 38 15.73 5.94 -16.19
C ASP A 38 15.98 7.13 -17.14
N ASN A 39 15.05 7.41 -18.06
CA ASN A 39 15.20 8.35 -19.18
C ASN A 39 14.89 9.81 -18.78
N GLY A 40 15.15 10.20 -17.53
CA GLY A 40 15.06 11.59 -17.05
C GLY A 40 13.67 12.08 -16.62
N HIS A 41 12.57 11.52 -17.13
CA HIS A 41 11.21 11.86 -16.67
C HIS A 41 10.76 10.96 -15.51
N LYS A 42 11.06 11.38 -14.27
CA LYS A 42 10.63 10.67 -13.06
C LYS A 42 9.10 10.56 -13.00
N ALA A 43 8.59 9.35 -12.84
CA ALA A 43 7.16 9.10 -12.60
C ALA A 43 6.76 9.67 -11.24
N THR A 44 6.19 10.88 -11.22
CA THR A 44 5.71 11.53 -10.00
C THR A 44 4.27 11.14 -9.68
N VAL A 45 3.98 11.03 -8.38
CA VAL A 45 2.65 10.76 -7.83
C VAL A 45 2.32 11.82 -6.77
N PRO A 46 1.40 12.76 -7.05
CA PRO A 46 0.92 13.69 -6.04
C PRO A 46 0.23 12.94 -4.92
N MET A 47 0.68 13.14 -3.68
CA MET A 47 0.18 12.41 -2.53
C MET A 47 0.30 13.24 -1.25
N TYR A 48 -0.46 12.84 -0.23
CA TYR A 48 -0.36 13.37 1.12
C TYR A 48 -0.69 12.27 2.12
N ILE A 49 -0.29 12.45 3.38
CA ILE A 49 -0.53 11.48 4.45
C ILE A 49 -1.72 11.93 5.28
N ARG A 50 -2.73 11.05 5.42
CA ARG A 50 -3.81 11.23 6.38
C ARG A 50 -3.57 10.35 7.61
N LYS A 51 -3.37 10.96 8.78
CA LYS A 51 -3.13 10.25 10.05
C LYS A 51 -4.35 9.41 10.42
N SER A 52 -4.13 8.15 10.82
CA SER A 52 -5.15 7.26 11.39
C SER A 52 -4.87 6.93 12.86
N GLN A 53 -5.79 6.23 13.52
CA GLN A 53 -5.56 5.61 14.84
C GLN A 53 -5.13 4.14 14.74
N PHE A 54 -4.98 3.60 13.51
CA PHE A 54 -4.55 2.22 13.29
C PHE A 54 -3.05 2.10 13.52
N ARG A 55 -2.66 1.65 14.72
CA ARG A 55 -1.28 1.58 15.19
C ARG A 55 -1.00 0.25 15.88
N LEU A 56 0.28 -0.13 15.91
CA LEU A 56 0.73 -1.17 16.81
C LEU A 56 0.54 -0.73 18.28
N PRO A 57 0.36 -1.69 19.20
CA PRO A 57 0.42 -1.41 20.63
C PRO A 57 1.73 -0.74 21.02
N PHE A 58 1.68 0.12 22.06
CA PHE A 58 2.85 0.87 22.53
C PHE A 58 4.00 -0.05 22.95
N LYS A 59 3.70 -1.14 23.67
CA LYS A 59 4.70 -2.13 24.09
C LYS A 59 4.87 -3.20 23.02
N SER A 60 6.13 -3.43 22.61
CA SER A 60 6.49 -4.50 21.67
C SER A 60 6.29 -5.91 22.22
N THR A 61 6.14 -6.07 23.53
CA THR A 61 5.81 -7.38 24.13
C THR A 61 4.34 -7.75 24.00
N ASN A 62 3.46 -6.78 23.74
CA ASN A 62 2.04 -7.05 23.57
C ASN A 62 1.82 -7.86 22.28
N PRO A 63 1.14 -9.03 22.36
CA PRO A 63 0.82 -9.83 21.18
C PRO A 63 -0.16 -9.07 20.29
N VAL A 64 -0.08 -9.34 18.98
CA VAL A 64 -0.95 -8.72 17.97
C VAL A 64 -1.47 -9.83 17.07
N ILE A 65 -2.79 -9.87 16.89
CA ILE A 65 -3.45 -10.75 15.92
C ILE A 65 -3.86 -9.88 14.74
N MET A 66 -3.41 -10.26 13.55
CA MET A 66 -3.67 -9.53 12.30
C MET A 66 -4.49 -10.42 11.38
N VAL A 67 -5.64 -9.91 10.91
CA VAL A 67 -6.52 -10.62 9.98
C VAL A 67 -6.77 -9.71 8.78
N GLY A 68 -6.23 -10.07 7.62
CA GLY A 68 -6.25 -9.23 6.42
C GLY A 68 -6.22 -10.02 5.13
N PRO A 69 -7.38 -10.50 4.63
CA PRO A 69 -7.45 -11.18 3.35
C PRO A 69 -7.25 -10.21 2.18
N GLY A 70 -6.66 -10.70 1.08
CA GLY A 70 -6.44 -9.91 -0.14
C GLY A 70 -5.60 -8.65 0.10
N THR A 71 -6.02 -7.51 -0.46
CA THR A 71 -5.36 -6.21 -0.24
C THR A 71 -5.46 -5.72 1.21
N GLY A 72 -6.26 -6.38 2.06
CA GLY A 72 -6.28 -6.15 3.51
C GLY A 72 -4.95 -6.42 4.21
N ILE A 73 -4.00 -7.09 3.55
CA ILE A 73 -2.63 -7.28 4.06
C ILE A 73 -1.79 -5.99 4.07
N ALA A 74 -2.20 -4.96 3.33
CA ALA A 74 -1.42 -3.74 3.08
C ALA A 74 -0.83 -3.09 4.35
N PRO A 75 -1.60 -2.79 5.41
CA PRO A 75 -1.04 -2.17 6.61
C PRO A 75 -0.23 -3.16 7.46
N PHE A 76 -0.54 -4.46 7.38
CA PHE A 76 0.14 -5.50 8.15
C PHE A 76 1.55 -5.75 7.65
N MET A 77 1.84 -5.53 6.36
CA MET A 77 3.21 -5.51 5.86
C MET A 77 4.06 -4.48 6.61
N GLY A 78 3.54 -3.27 6.83
CA GLY A 78 4.22 -2.25 7.62
C GLY A 78 4.39 -2.67 9.09
N PHE A 79 3.36 -3.25 9.70
CA PHE A 79 3.44 -3.73 11.09
C PHE A 79 4.46 -4.86 11.26
N ILE A 80 4.53 -5.80 10.32
CA ILE A 80 5.49 -6.91 10.34
C ILE A 80 6.92 -6.36 10.15
N GLN A 81 7.13 -5.42 9.23
CA GLN A 81 8.41 -4.75 9.03
C GLN A 81 8.88 -4.02 10.30
N GLU A 82 7.98 -3.29 10.97
CA GLU A 82 8.25 -2.62 12.25
C GLU A 82 8.62 -3.64 13.34
N ARG A 83 7.82 -4.71 13.48
CA ARG A 83 8.04 -5.77 14.49
C ARG A 83 9.34 -6.51 14.28
N ARG A 84 9.73 -6.76 13.02
CA ARG A 84 11.02 -7.36 12.69
C ARG A 84 12.15 -6.43 13.09
N TRP A 85 12.08 -5.15 12.73
CA TRP A 85 13.11 -4.17 13.08
C TRP A 85 13.27 -3.99 14.60
N LEU A 86 12.17 -4.04 15.36
CA LEU A 86 12.22 -4.01 16.83
C LEU A 86 12.82 -5.27 17.47
N LYS A 87 12.84 -6.40 16.76
CA LYS A 87 13.48 -7.65 17.21
C LYS A 87 14.97 -7.72 16.85
N GLU A 88 15.37 -7.00 15.80
CA GLU A 88 16.76 -6.94 15.33
C GLU A 88 17.60 -5.90 16.09
N GLN A 89 16.94 -5.06 16.91
CA GLN A 89 17.58 -4.21 17.92
C GLN A 89 17.74 -4.97 19.24
#